data_AF-A0A832E6S2-F1
#
_entry.id   AF-A0A832E6S2-F1
#
_cell.length_a   1.000
_cell.length_b   1.000
_cell.length_c   1.000
_cell.angle_alpha   90.00
_cell.angle_beta   90.00
_cell.angle_gamma   90.00
#
_symmetry.space_group_name_H-M   'P 1'
#
loop_
_entity.id
_entity.type
_entity.pdbx_description
1 polymer ?
#
loop_
_entity_poly.entity_id
_entity_poly.type
_entity_poly.pdbx_seq_one_letter_code
_entity_poly.pdbx_strand_id
1 'polypeptide(L)'
;MQVTWYTYEQTGQQAWIVGIGTITGNTITVTEAINTHGGIFGSAFNPADVVRETWDTIVMTFNACNNATVNYTGPALFGSGTLNLQRLASISGLDCNQGASTSESTSLAKISGSWYDPSHNGEGYVIQILENNQAIVYWYTYDQSGNQTWITGIGQVQGHKIIVDDTIFTEGGIFGSGFNPDSVLRKDWGSISFDFSSCNTGVASYQSTAGFGSGQLNLVRLTSIEDYRCETLP
;
A
#
# COMPACT_ATOMS: atom_id res chain seq x y z
N MET A 1 14.18 4.09 -0.93
CA MET A 1 13.14 3.13 -1.35
C MET A 1 12.09 3.03 -0.27
N GLN A 2 10.81 3.26 -0.56
CA GLN A 2 9.74 3.03 0.42
C GLN A 2 9.40 1.53 0.44
N VAL A 3 9.20 0.99 1.64
CA VAL A 3 8.65 -0.35 1.87
C VAL A 3 7.37 -0.19 2.68
N THR A 4 6.30 -0.87 2.26
CA THR A 4 5.06 -1.00 3.05
C THR A 4 4.72 -2.47 3.16
N TRP A 5 4.45 -2.94 4.37
CA TRP A 5 4.07 -4.32 4.65
C TRP A 5 2.71 -4.37 5.36
N TYR A 6 1.72 -4.89 4.66
CA TYR A 6 0.39 -5.19 5.18
C TYR A 6 0.38 -6.59 5.82
N THR A 7 -0.02 -6.66 7.08
CA THR A 7 0.06 -7.88 7.88
C THR A 7 -1.00 -7.85 9.00
N TYR A 8 -0.83 -8.72 9.99
CA TYR A 8 -1.60 -8.76 11.22
C TYR A 8 -0.66 -8.65 12.43
N GLU A 9 -1.21 -8.35 13.59
CA GLU A 9 -0.59 -8.60 14.88
C GLU A 9 -0.81 -10.06 15.31
N GLN A 10 -0.13 -10.50 16.37
CA GLN A 10 -0.42 -11.80 17.01
C GLN A 10 -1.84 -11.90 17.57
N THR A 11 -2.47 -10.76 17.87
CA THR A 11 -3.86 -10.63 18.32
C THR A 11 -4.88 -10.80 17.18
N GLY A 12 -4.42 -10.73 15.94
CA GLY A 12 -5.25 -10.78 14.74
C GLY A 12 -5.76 -9.43 14.23
N GLN A 13 -5.42 -8.32 14.92
CA GLN A 13 -5.64 -6.97 14.43
C GLN A 13 -4.84 -6.75 13.14
N GLN A 14 -5.44 -6.12 12.12
CA GLN A 14 -4.69 -5.71 10.94
C GLN A 14 -3.59 -4.72 11.34
N ALA A 15 -2.42 -4.87 10.74
CA ALA A 15 -1.31 -3.96 10.92
C ALA A 15 -0.71 -3.59 9.57
N TRP A 16 -0.12 -2.40 9.51
CA TRP A 16 0.71 -1.97 8.41
C TRP A 16 1.99 -1.33 8.93
N ILE A 17 3.10 -1.72 8.32
CA ILE A 17 4.44 -1.24 8.65
C ILE A 17 4.95 -0.46 7.44
N VAL A 18 5.54 0.71 7.66
CA VAL A 18 6.15 1.50 6.59
C VAL A 18 7.58 1.85 6.95
N GLY A 19 8.47 1.94 5.97
CA GLY A 19 9.82 2.40 6.20
C GLY A 19 10.49 2.88 4.93
N ILE A 20 11.55 3.66 5.11
CA ILE A 20 12.42 4.12 4.02
C ILE A 20 13.75 3.41 4.16
N GLY A 21 14.13 2.68 3.12
CA GLY A 21 15.39 1.96 3.06
C GLY A 21 16.32 2.46 1.97
N THR A 22 17.58 2.06 2.09
CA THR A 22 18.62 2.23 1.07
C THR A 22 18.71 0.98 0.21
N ILE A 23 19.16 1.15 -1.04
CA ILE A 23 19.39 0.05 -1.97
C ILE A 23 20.91 -0.14 -2.10
N THR A 24 21.40 -1.35 -1.83
CA THR A 24 22.79 -1.76 -2.10
C THR A 24 22.77 -3.07 -2.88
N GLY A 25 23.20 -3.03 -4.14
CA GLY A 25 23.10 -4.19 -5.04
C GLY A 25 21.64 -4.63 -5.20
N ASN A 26 21.36 -5.88 -4.84
CA ASN A 26 20.01 -6.47 -4.87
C ASN A 26 19.29 -6.43 -3.50
N THR A 27 19.79 -5.66 -2.54
CA THR A 27 19.26 -5.62 -1.17
C THR A 27 18.72 -4.24 -0.82
N ILE A 28 17.49 -4.22 -0.29
CA ILE A 28 16.89 -3.07 0.37
C ILE A 28 17.07 -3.24 1.88
N THR A 29 17.64 -2.25 2.54
CA THR A 29 17.79 -2.23 4.01
C THR A 29 17.00 -1.07 4.58
N VAL A 30 15.98 -1.38 5.38
CA VAL A 30 15.22 -0.43 6.20
C VAL A 30 15.67 -0.63 7.65
N THR A 31 16.34 0.35 8.23
CA THR A 31 16.85 0.27 9.62
C THR A 31 15.87 0.82 10.66
N GLU A 32 14.90 1.63 10.20
CA GLU A 32 13.90 2.27 11.05
C GLU A 32 12.54 2.16 10.34
N ALA A 33 12.01 0.95 10.26
CA ALA A 33 10.62 0.74 9.95
C ALA A 33 9.76 1.27 11.10
N ILE A 34 8.54 1.69 10.79
CA ILE A 34 7.60 2.24 11.77
C ILE A 34 6.23 1.57 11.64
N ASN A 35 5.59 1.39 12.79
CA ASN A 35 4.16 1.17 12.92
C ASN A 35 3.52 2.44 13.49
N THR A 36 2.20 2.55 13.39
CA THR A 36 1.49 3.72 13.89
C THR A 36 0.23 3.32 14.65
N HIS A 37 -0.22 4.19 15.54
CA HIS A 37 -1.50 4.05 16.24
C HIS A 37 -2.06 5.43 16.60
N GLY A 38 -3.29 5.47 17.11
CA GLY A 38 -3.93 6.68 17.64
C GLY A 38 -4.71 7.52 16.61
N GLY A 39 -4.49 7.32 15.31
CA GLY A 39 -5.38 7.86 14.28
C GLY A 39 -6.75 7.19 14.32
N ILE A 40 -7.82 7.93 14.09
CA ILE A 40 -9.21 7.41 14.00
C ILE A 40 -9.77 7.76 12.62
N PHE A 41 -10.54 6.85 12.02
CA PHE A 41 -11.09 7.04 10.70
C PHE A 41 -12.02 8.26 10.56
N GLY A 42 -12.04 8.84 9.35
CA GLY A 42 -13.10 9.73 8.89
C GLY A 42 -12.91 11.17 9.34
N SER A 43 -14.02 11.91 9.51
CA SER A 43 -13.97 13.35 9.82
C SER A 43 -13.40 13.67 11.21
N ALA A 44 -13.26 12.66 12.08
CA ALA A 44 -12.62 12.79 13.38
C ALA A 44 -11.09 12.63 13.30
N PHE A 45 -10.54 12.31 12.13
CA PHE A 45 -9.10 12.17 11.94
C PHE A 45 -8.39 13.47 12.30
N ASN A 46 -7.34 13.34 13.11
CA ASN A 46 -6.44 14.43 13.46
C ASN A 46 -5.00 13.93 13.36
N PRO A 47 -4.17 14.52 12.48
CA PRO A 47 -2.80 14.04 12.26
C PRO A 47 -1.91 14.16 13.50
N ALA A 48 -2.27 15.03 14.46
CA ALA A 48 -1.52 15.15 15.72
C ALA A 48 -1.71 13.95 16.65
N ASP A 49 -2.77 13.16 16.47
CA ASP A 49 -3.06 11.98 17.30
C ASP A 49 -2.30 10.74 16.78
N VAL A 50 -1.71 10.82 15.58
CA VAL A 50 -0.94 9.73 14.99
C VAL A 50 0.43 9.61 15.64
N VAL A 51 0.56 8.60 16.49
CA VAL A 51 1.83 8.21 17.10
C VAL A 51 2.57 7.26 16.15
N ARG A 52 3.87 7.51 15.97
CA ARG A 52 4.77 6.67 15.17
C ARG A 52 5.73 5.98 16.11
N GLU A 53 5.75 4.67 16.07
CA GLU A 53 6.63 3.83 16.87
C GLU A 53 7.62 3.10 15.98
N THR A 54 8.82 2.87 16.51
CA THR A 54 9.84 2.10 15.81
C THR A 54 9.43 0.63 15.74
N TRP A 55 9.26 0.12 14.53
CA TRP A 55 9.07 -1.29 14.21
C TRP A 55 10.41 -2.01 13.90
N ASP A 56 11.54 -1.29 13.96
CA ASP A 56 12.90 -1.82 13.80
C ASP A 56 13.22 -2.19 12.33
N THR A 57 13.77 -3.37 12.04
CA THR A 57 14.56 -3.58 10.81
C THR A 57 13.89 -4.53 9.83
N ILE A 58 13.89 -4.16 8.55
CA ILE A 58 13.47 -5.01 7.41
C ILE A 58 14.60 -5.02 6.38
N VAL A 59 15.12 -6.21 6.08
CA VAL A 59 16.12 -6.44 5.02
C VAL A 59 15.51 -7.33 3.95
N MET A 60 15.37 -6.82 2.73
CA MET A 60 14.81 -7.55 1.59
C MET A 60 15.90 -7.76 0.54
N THR A 61 16.20 -9.02 0.20
CA THR A 61 17.18 -9.39 -0.83
C THR A 61 16.48 -10.06 -2.01
N PHE A 62 16.60 -9.48 -3.20
CA PHE A 62 16.03 -10.03 -4.43
C PHE A 62 16.97 -11.08 -5.02
N ASN A 63 16.53 -12.33 -5.04
CA ASN A 63 17.30 -13.46 -5.59
C ASN A 63 16.90 -13.80 -7.04
N ALA A 64 15.76 -13.31 -7.51
CA ALA A 64 15.33 -13.36 -8.91
C ALA A 64 14.37 -12.20 -9.21
N CYS A 65 13.98 -12.03 -10.48
CA CYS A 65 13.00 -11.00 -10.90
C CYS A 65 11.69 -11.04 -10.08
N ASN A 66 11.26 -12.25 -9.73
CA ASN A 66 9.97 -12.49 -9.07
C ASN A 66 10.12 -13.05 -7.66
N ASN A 67 11.33 -13.11 -7.11
CA ASN A 67 11.58 -13.71 -5.80
C ASN A 67 12.45 -12.81 -4.93
N ALA A 68 12.09 -12.75 -3.65
CA ALA A 68 12.90 -12.09 -2.65
C ALA A 68 12.84 -12.87 -1.33
N THR A 69 13.89 -12.74 -0.52
CA THR A 69 13.88 -13.15 0.88
C THR A 69 13.84 -11.90 1.74
N VAL A 70 12.92 -11.86 2.71
CA VAL A 70 12.84 -10.81 3.73
C VAL A 70 13.32 -11.37 5.05
N ASN A 71 14.28 -10.71 5.69
CA ASN A 71 14.63 -10.92 7.08
C ASN A 71 14.16 -9.69 7.87
N TYR A 72 13.43 -9.93 8.96
CA TYR A 72 12.93 -8.84 9.80
C TYR A 72 13.25 -9.09 11.27
N THR A 73 13.41 -8.00 12.00
CA THR A 73 13.40 -7.94 13.46
C THR A 73 12.45 -6.83 13.84
N GLY A 74 11.43 -7.16 14.62
CA GLY A 74 10.44 -6.21 15.09
C GLY A 74 10.20 -6.28 16.60
N PRO A 75 9.28 -5.45 17.11
CA PRO A 75 8.89 -5.43 18.52
C PRO A 75 8.35 -6.78 19.00
N ALA A 76 8.19 -6.96 20.31
CA ALA A 76 7.73 -8.23 20.91
C ALA A 76 6.43 -8.79 20.30
N LEU A 77 5.52 -7.92 19.85
CA LEU A 77 4.27 -8.30 19.17
C LEU A 77 4.48 -8.97 17.80
N PHE A 78 5.64 -8.79 17.18
CA PHE A 78 5.98 -9.33 15.86
C PHE A 78 7.17 -10.31 15.92
N GLY A 79 8.16 -10.04 16.77
CA GLY A 79 9.38 -10.82 16.87
C GLY A 79 10.27 -10.70 15.64
N SER A 80 11.08 -11.72 15.38
CA SER A 80 11.97 -11.78 14.22
C SER A 80 11.65 -13.00 13.36
N GLY A 81 11.97 -12.93 12.07
CA GLY A 81 11.76 -14.04 11.17
C GLY A 81 12.26 -13.81 9.75
N THR A 82 12.01 -14.82 8.93
CA THR A 82 12.35 -14.82 7.50
C THR A 82 11.12 -15.18 6.69
N LEU A 83 10.87 -14.44 5.61
CA LEU A 83 9.82 -14.71 4.63
C LEU A 83 10.43 -14.89 3.25
N ASN A 84 9.85 -15.80 2.46
CA ASN A 84 10.16 -15.92 1.05
C ASN A 84 8.99 -15.35 0.26
N LEU A 85 9.25 -14.28 -0.49
CA LEU A 85 8.26 -13.58 -1.29
C LEU A 85 8.32 -14.05 -2.73
N GLN A 86 7.12 -14.15 -3.32
CA GLN A 86 6.94 -14.22 -4.76
C GLN A 86 6.20 -12.96 -5.21
N ARG A 87 6.65 -12.36 -6.32
CA ARG A 87 6.00 -11.17 -6.89
C ARG A 87 4.57 -11.51 -7.31
N LEU A 88 3.62 -10.74 -6.78
CA LEU A 88 2.19 -10.90 -7.06
C LEU A 88 1.76 -10.13 -8.32
N ALA A 89 2.29 -8.92 -8.52
CA ALA A 89 1.93 -8.04 -9.63
C ALA A 89 3.16 -7.28 -10.15
N SER A 90 3.13 -6.91 -11.43
CA SER A 90 4.12 -6.05 -12.07
C SER A 90 3.46 -4.75 -12.53
N ILE A 91 4.18 -3.64 -12.33
CA ILE A 91 3.74 -2.35 -12.83
C ILE A 91 3.87 -2.37 -14.35
N SER A 92 2.85 -1.88 -15.05
CA SER A 92 2.83 -1.82 -16.51
C SER A 92 4.12 -1.16 -17.02
N GLY A 93 4.80 -1.80 -17.97
CA GLY A 93 6.06 -1.32 -18.56
C GLY A 93 7.33 -1.62 -17.75
N LEU A 94 7.24 -2.24 -16.57
CA LEU A 94 8.36 -2.52 -15.67
C LEU A 94 8.56 -4.02 -15.36
N ASP A 95 8.14 -4.92 -16.24
CA ASP A 95 8.40 -6.35 -16.07
C ASP A 95 9.88 -6.70 -16.38
N CYS A 96 10.56 -7.50 -15.55
CA CYS A 96 11.96 -7.83 -15.80
C CYS A 96 12.19 -8.82 -16.94
N ASN A 97 11.16 -9.51 -17.44
CA ASN A 97 11.29 -10.39 -18.60
C ASN A 97 11.03 -9.67 -19.93
N GLN A 98 10.51 -8.44 -19.86
CA GLN A 98 10.22 -7.60 -21.01
C GLN A 98 11.08 -6.35 -20.83
N GLY A 99 12.35 -6.39 -21.25
CA GLY A 99 13.23 -5.20 -21.15
C GLY A 99 12.49 -3.97 -21.70
N ALA A 100 12.39 -2.89 -20.90
CA ALA A 100 11.60 -1.67 -21.13
C ALA A 100 10.70 -1.74 -22.38
N SER A 101 9.58 -2.47 -22.29
CA SER A 101 8.67 -2.64 -23.43
C SER A 101 8.16 -1.27 -23.85
N THR A 102 8.38 -0.93 -25.13
CA THR A 102 7.86 0.27 -25.80
C THR A 102 6.39 0.15 -26.17
N SER A 103 5.73 -0.95 -25.83
CA SER A 103 4.26 -1.07 -25.92
C SER A 103 3.68 0.00 -25.02
N GLU A 104 2.88 0.91 -25.57
CA GLU A 104 2.29 2.08 -24.91
C GLU A 104 1.95 1.81 -23.44
N SER A 105 2.93 2.04 -22.57
CA SER A 105 2.68 2.24 -21.16
C SER A 105 1.67 3.36 -21.15
N THR A 106 0.47 3.09 -20.65
CA THR A 106 -0.48 4.17 -20.41
C THR A 106 0.32 5.22 -19.64
N SER A 107 0.35 6.47 -20.08
CA SER A 107 1.13 7.48 -19.36
C SER A 107 0.68 7.59 -17.90
N LEU A 108 -0.54 7.11 -17.58
CA LEU A 108 -1.02 6.88 -16.24
C LEU A 108 -0.21 5.83 -15.45
N ALA A 109 0.42 4.81 -16.04
CA ALA A 109 1.27 3.88 -15.30
C ALA A 109 2.38 4.56 -14.49
N LYS A 110 2.85 5.71 -14.97
CA LYS A 110 3.86 6.55 -14.34
C LYS A 110 3.34 7.31 -13.10
N ILE A 111 2.04 7.23 -12.77
CA ILE A 111 1.49 7.73 -11.49
C ILE A 111 1.58 6.71 -10.35
N SER A 112 1.98 5.46 -10.66
CA SER A 112 2.17 4.42 -9.64
C SER A 112 3.12 4.90 -8.54
N GLY A 113 2.76 4.64 -7.29
CA GLY A 113 3.45 5.14 -6.11
C GLY A 113 2.51 5.32 -4.93
N SER A 114 3.00 6.01 -3.91
CA SER A 114 2.25 6.33 -2.70
C SER A 114 1.67 7.73 -2.78
N TRP A 115 0.46 7.89 -2.28
CA TRP A 115 -0.34 9.11 -2.31
C TRP A 115 -0.98 9.33 -0.94
N TYR A 116 -1.15 10.58 -0.53
CA TYR A 116 -1.76 10.90 0.76
C TYR A 116 -2.46 12.26 0.71
N ASP A 117 -3.42 12.49 1.60
CA ASP A 117 -3.95 13.83 1.83
C ASP A 117 -3.15 14.51 2.94
N PRO A 118 -2.55 15.69 2.73
CA PRO A 118 -1.80 16.40 3.76
C PRO A 118 -2.58 16.70 5.04
N SER A 119 -3.90 16.87 4.95
CA SER A 119 -4.78 17.04 6.11
C SER A 119 -5.01 15.74 6.89
N HIS A 120 -4.73 14.59 6.26
CA HIS A 120 -4.82 13.25 6.84
C HIS A 120 -3.44 12.56 6.93
N ASN A 121 -2.41 13.30 7.36
CA ASN A 121 -1.04 12.77 7.48
C ASN A 121 -0.94 11.65 8.54
N GLY A 122 -0.86 10.41 8.07
CA GLY A 122 -0.85 9.19 8.88
C GLY A 122 -1.55 8.03 8.17
N GLU A 123 -2.37 8.34 7.17
CA GLU A 123 -2.99 7.39 6.25
C GLU A 123 -2.63 7.71 4.80
N GLY A 124 -2.94 6.80 3.89
CA GLY A 124 -2.69 7.01 2.47
C GLY A 124 -2.86 5.78 1.61
N TYR A 125 -2.59 5.97 0.33
CA TYR A 125 -2.79 4.97 -0.72
C TYR A 125 -1.47 4.54 -1.32
N VAL A 126 -1.33 3.26 -1.61
CA VAL A 126 -0.37 2.74 -2.60
C VAL A 126 -1.15 2.36 -3.83
N ILE A 127 -0.85 3.00 -4.96
CA ILE A 127 -1.51 2.79 -6.24
C ILE A 127 -0.49 2.20 -7.22
N GLN A 128 -0.82 1.09 -7.85
CA GLN A 128 0.02 0.46 -8.87
C GLN A 128 -0.82 0.17 -10.10
N ILE A 129 -0.45 0.79 -11.22
CA ILE A 129 -1.07 0.51 -12.52
C ILE A 129 -0.40 -0.72 -13.12
N LEU A 130 -1.22 -1.70 -13.46
CA LEU A 130 -0.84 -2.99 -14.02
C LEU A 130 -1.08 -3.00 -15.54
N GLU A 131 -0.72 -4.10 -16.19
CA GLU A 131 -1.12 -4.34 -17.58
C GLU A 131 -2.66 -4.37 -17.76
N ASN A 132 -3.12 -4.29 -19.01
CA ASN A 132 -4.53 -4.38 -19.37
C ASN A 132 -5.43 -3.31 -18.71
N ASN A 133 -4.88 -2.11 -18.48
CA ASN A 133 -5.60 -0.99 -17.86
C ASN A 133 -6.19 -1.34 -16.49
N GLN A 134 -5.52 -2.17 -15.71
CA GLN A 134 -5.92 -2.46 -14.34
C GLN A 134 -5.08 -1.64 -13.35
N ALA A 135 -5.61 -1.44 -12.15
CA ALA A 135 -4.85 -0.90 -11.03
C ALA A 135 -5.12 -1.72 -9.79
N ILE A 136 -4.08 -2.03 -9.02
CA ILE A 136 -4.23 -2.51 -7.65
C ILE A 136 -3.99 -1.36 -6.69
N VAL A 137 -4.85 -1.27 -5.69
CA VAL A 137 -4.85 -0.21 -4.69
C VAL A 137 -4.79 -0.83 -3.31
N TYR A 138 -3.98 -0.23 -2.45
CA TYR A 138 -4.00 -0.47 -1.01
C TYR A 138 -4.20 0.86 -0.31
N TRP A 139 -5.14 0.93 0.63
CA TRP A 139 -5.35 2.07 1.50
C TRP A 139 -4.98 1.65 2.92
N TYR A 140 -3.92 2.22 3.48
CA TYR A 140 -3.60 2.10 4.90
C TYR A 140 -4.26 3.25 5.66
N THR A 141 -5.07 2.91 6.65
CA THR A 141 -5.86 3.86 7.45
C THR A 141 -6.10 3.25 8.84
N TYR A 142 -7.11 3.74 9.54
CA TYR A 142 -7.52 3.32 10.87
C TYR A 142 -9.00 2.92 10.87
N ASP A 143 -9.43 2.18 11.89
CA ASP A 143 -10.84 1.94 12.18
C ASP A 143 -11.41 3.04 13.11
N GLN A 144 -12.69 2.90 13.48
CA GLN A 144 -13.36 3.83 14.40
C GLN A 144 -12.84 3.74 15.85
N SER A 145 -12.13 2.66 16.19
CA SER A 145 -11.52 2.44 17.52
C SER A 145 -10.06 2.90 17.57
N GLY A 146 -9.52 3.35 16.45
CA GLY A 146 -8.14 3.82 16.29
C GLY A 146 -7.10 2.73 16.05
N ASN A 147 -7.54 1.51 15.70
CA ASN A 147 -6.62 0.45 15.29
C ASN A 147 -6.27 0.61 13.82
N GLN A 148 -5.07 0.18 13.43
CA GLN A 148 -4.69 0.12 12.02
C GLN A 148 -5.64 -0.81 11.24
N THR A 149 -6.01 -0.39 10.03
CA THR A 149 -6.70 -1.22 9.05
C THR A 149 -6.11 -0.97 7.68
N TRP A 150 -6.27 -1.94 6.79
CA TRP A 150 -5.93 -1.76 5.38
C TRP A 150 -7.00 -2.37 4.48
N ILE A 151 -7.31 -1.61 3.44
CA ILE A 151 -8.30 -1.94 2.41
C ILE A 151 -7.57 -2.17 1.10
N THR A 152 -7.99 -3.15 0.31
CA THR A 152 -7.43 -3.39 -1.01
C THR A 152 -8.49 -3.74 -2.05
N GLY A 153 -8.21 -3.43 -3.30
CA GLY A 153 -9.05 -3.80 -4.44
C GLY A 153 -8.31 -3.66 -5.75
N ILE A 154 -8.90 -4.24 -6.79
CA ILE A 154 -8.43 -4.13 -8.17
C ILE A 154 -9.48 -3.39 -8.97
N GLY A 155 -9.07 -2.32 -9.64
CA GLY A 155 -9.94 -1.46 -10.43
C GLY A 155 -9.51 -1.35 -11.89
N GLN A 156 -10.33 -0.63 -12.65
CA GLN A 156 -10.08 -0.32 -14.06
C GLN A 156 -9.60 1.13 -14.21
N VAL A 157 -8.62 1.31 -15.07
CA VAL A 157 -8.10 2.60 -15.50
C VAL A 157 -8.96 3.13 -16.65
N GLN A 158 -9.49 4.35 -16.50
CA GLN A 158 -10.36 5.01 -17.46
C GLN A 158 -9.91 6.47 -17.65
N GLY A 159 -9.05 6.72 -18.64
CA GLY A 159 -8.44 8.04 -18.84
C GLY A 159 -7.57 8.44 -17.64
N HIS A 160 -7.91 9.55 -16.98
CA HIS A 160 -7.24 10.02 -15.76
C HIS A 160 -7.92 9.50 -14.47
N LYS A 161 -8.75 8.46 -14.56
CA LYS A 161 -9.48 7.88 -13.43
C LYS A 161 -9.11 6.42 -13.18
N ILE A 162 -9.27 6.00 -11.93
CA ILE A 162 -9.27 4.60 -11.53
C ILE A 162 -10.59 4.32 -10.81
N ILE A 163 -11.33 3.31 -11.26
CA ILE A 163 -12.60 2.89 -10.65
C ILE A 163 -12.40 1.51 -10.02
N VAL A 164 -12.51 1.43 -8.70
CA VAL A 164 -12.41 0.20 -7.90
C VAL A 164 -13.78 -0.06 -7.28
N ASP A 165 -14.62 -0.82 -7.99
CA ASP A 165 -16.01 -1.08 -7.59
C ASP A 165 -16.08 -1.92 -6.30
N ASP A 166 -15.19 -2.91 -6.20
CA ASP A 166 -15.14 -3.84 -5.06
C ASP A 166 -13.78 -3.74 -4.36
N THR A 167 -13.83 -3.28 -3.11
CA THR A 167 -12.71 -3.30 -2.17
C THR A 167 -13.04 -4.14 -0.97
N ILE A 168 -12.00 -4.73 -0.39
CA ILE A 168 -12.10 -5.63 0.75
C ILE A 168 -11.14 -5.22 1.85
N PHE A 169 -11.47 -5.62 3.07
CA PHE A 169 -10.55 -5.72 4.19
C PHE A 169 -10.54 -7.16 4.69
N THR A 170 -9.59 -7.48 5.56
CA THR A 170 -9.37 -8.86 5.99
C THR A 170 -9.32 -9.01 7.50
N GLU A 171 -9.78 -10.15 7.99
CA GLU A 171 -9.73 -10.54 9.40
C GLU A 171 -9.33 -12.01 9.54
N GLY A 172 -9.04 -12.45 10.76
CA GLY A 172 -8.78 -13.86 11.09
C GLY A 172 -7.34 -14.34 10.82
N GLY A 173 -6.53 -13.54 10.12
CA GLY A 173 -5.09 -13.77 10.06
C GLY A 173 -4.39 -13.38 11.37
N ILE A 174 -3.29 -14.04 11.69
CA ILE A 174 -2.40 -13.70 12.82
C ILE A 174 -0.95 -13.66 12.34
N PHE A 175 -0.10 -12.90 13.02
CA PHE A 175 1.32 -12.85 12.70
C PHE A 175 2.08 -14.14 13.10
N GLY A 176 3.12 -14.47 12.34
CA GLY A 176 4.12 -15.46 12.73
C GLY A 176 3.78 -16.90 12.35
N SER A 177 4.41 -17.87 13.02
CA SER A 177 4.36 -19.30 12.68
C SER A 177 2.97 -19.93 12.80
N GLY A 178 2.04 -19.27 13.50
CA GLY A 178 0.64 -19.69 13.60
C GLY A 178 -0.24 -19.24 12.42
N PHE A 179 0.30 -18.48 11.46
CA PHE A 179 -0.48 -18.02 10.30
C PHE A 179 -1.04 -19.21 9.50
N ASN A 180 -2.35 -19.19 9.28
CA ASN A 180 -3.05 -20.13 8.41
C ASN A 180 -3.79 -19.33 7.34
N PRO A 181 -3.49 -19.52 6.04
CA PRO A 181 -4.19 -18.81 4.96
C PRO A 181 -5.69 -19.09 4.92
N ASP A 182 -6.14 -20.28 5.36
CA ASP A 182 -7.56 -20.64 5.37
C ASP A 182 -8.36 -19.91 6.47
N SER A 183 -7.66 -19.33 7.45
CA SER A 183 -8.29 -18.51 8.50
C SER A 183 -8.57 -17.07 8.03
N VAL A 184 -8.02 -16.65 6.88
CA VAL A 184 -8.16 -15.27 6.40
C VAL A 184 -9.54 -15.08 5.76
N LEU A 185 -10.39 -14.32 6.43
CA LEU A 185 -11.69 -13.91 5.94
C LEU A 185 -11.56 -12.60 5.17
N ARG A 186 -12.04 -12.57 3.93
CA ARG A 186 -12.16 -11.36 3.13
C ARG A 186 -13.58 -10.83 3.29
N LYS A 187 -13.71 -9.56 3.66
CA LYS A 187 -14.99 -8.90 3.87
C LYS A 187 -15.10 -7.71 2.94
N ASP A 188 -16.29 -7.53 2.37
CA ASP A 188 -16.59 -6.39 1.52
C ASP A 188 -16.46 -5.10 2.34
N TRP A 189 -15.72 -4.14 1.80
CA TRP A 189 -15.53 -2.83 2.42
C TRP A 189 -16.31 -1.73 1.69
N GLY A 190 -16.47 -1.85 0.37
CA GLY A 190 -17.19 -0.90 -0.49
C GLY A 190 -16.41 -0.57 -1.76
N SER A 191 -16.54 0.66 -2.25
CA SER A 191 -15.90 1.11 -3.50
C SER A 191 -14.98 2.31 -3.28
N ILE A 192 -13.93 2.43 -4.10
CA ILE A 192 -13.02 3.59 -4.14
C ILE A 192 -12.82 4.03 -5.58
N SER A 193 -12.78 5.34 -5.82
CA SER A 193 -12.42 5.92 -7.11
C SER A 193 -11.35 6.98 -6.95
N PHE A 194 -10.53 7.14 -7.99
CA PHE A 194 -9.47 8.14 -8.05
C PHE A 194 -9.67 8.98 -9.31
N ASP A 195 -9.51 10.29 -9.18
CA ASP A 195 -9.55 11.25 -10.28
C ASP A 195 -8.30 12.13 -10.22
N PHE A 196 -7.37 11.93 -11.15
CA PHE A 196 -6.09 12.64 -11.17
C PHE A 196 -6.22 13.94 -11.97
N SER A 197 -5.82 15.05 -11.36
CA SER A 197 -5.77 16.38 -11.99
C SER A 197 -4.37 16.72 -12.51
N SER A 198 -3.33 16.08 -11.98
CA SER A 198 -1.96 16.14 -12.50
C SER A 198 -1.18 14.87 -12.15
N CYS A 199 0.08 14.80 -12.58
CA CYS A 199 1.00 13.74 -12.15
C CYS A 199 1.25 13.68 -10.64
N ASN A 200 0.92 14.74 -9.89
CA ASN A 200 1.21 14.88 -8.46
C ASN A 200 -0.02 15.23 -7.61
N THR A 201 -1.20 15.39 -8.20
CA THR A 201 -2.44 15.77 -7.51
C THR A 201 -3.63 14.97 -8.01
N GLY A 202 -4.54 14.62 -7.11
CA GLY A 202 -5.79 13.93 -7.44
C GLY A 202 -6.78 13.95 -6.29
N VAL A 203 -7.92 13.32 -6.48
CA VAL A 203 -8.94 13.13 -5.45
C VAL A 203 -9.26 11.64 -5.36
N ALA A 204 -9.20 11.08 -4.14
CA ALA A 204 -9.83 9.79 -3.85
C ALA A 204 -11.23 10.03 -3.32
N SER A 205 -12.22 9.30 -3.82
CA SER A 205 -13.59 9.26 -3.27
C SER A 205 -13.93 7.82 -2.88
N TYR A 206 -14.47 7.63 -1.69
CA TYR A 206 -14.83 6.30 -1.19
C TYR A 206 -16.28 6.26 -0.71
N GLN A 207 -16.85 5.06 -0.78
CA GLN A 207 -18.17 4.74 -0.25
C GLN A 207 -18.09 3.35 0.38
N SER A 208 -18.18 3.30 1.71
CA SER A 208 -18.10 2.05 2.46
C SER A 208 -19.47 1.45 2.73
N THR A 209 -19.54 0.13 2.65
CA THR A 209 -20.67 -0.71 3.11
C THR A 209 -20.40 -1.32 4.50
N ALA A 210 -19.17 -1.20 5.00
CA ALA A 210 -18.70 -1.74 6.28
C ALA A 210 -18.81 -0.75 7.46
N GLY A 211 -19.57 0.34 7.31
CA GLY A 211 -19.81 1.32 8.38
C GLY A 211 -18.79 2.46 8.47
N PHE A 212 -17.86 2.57 7.52
CA PHE A 212 -16.90 3.69 7.44
C PHE A 212 -17.50 4.95 6.79
N GLY A 213 -18.73 4.87 6.27
CA GLY A 213 -19.39 5.99 5.59
C GLY A 213 -18.78 6.29 4.23
N SER A 214 -18.82 7.55 3.82
CA SER A 214 -18.32 8.02 2.53
C SER A 214 -17.56 9.32 2.69
N GLY A 215 -16.59 9.57 1.81
CA GLY A 215 -15.80 10.78 1.88
C GLY A 215 -14.87 10.97 0.70
N GLN A 216 -14.11 12.07 0.77
CA GLN A 216 -13.10 12.42 -0.22
C GLN A 216 -11.80 12.81 0.46
N LEU A 217 -10.68 12.49 -0.19
CA LEU A 217 -9.33 12.87 0.23
C LEU A 217 -8.61 13.54 -0.95
N ASN A 218 -8.04 14.72 -0.70
CA ASN A 218 -7.29 15.50 -1.67
C ASN A 218 -5.84 15.02 -1.72
N LEU A 219 -5.53 14.18 -2.69
CA LEU A 219 -4.27 13.48 -2.76
C LEU A 219 -3.14 14.34 -3.32
N VAL A 220 -1.99 14.23 -2.67
CA VAL A 220 -0.68 14.62 -3.16
C VAL A 220 0.18 13.37 -3.29
N ARG A 221 0.97 13.30 -4.36
CA ARG A 221 1.90 12.19 -4.58
C ARG A 221 3.09 12.27 -3.61
N LEU A 222 3.31 11.19 -2.87
CA LEU A 222 4.43 11.06 -1.94
C LEU A 222 5.65 10.40 -2.59
N THR A 223 5.43 9.37 -3.41
CA THR A 223 6.53 8.64 -4.06
C THR A 223 6.32 8.47 -5.55
N SER A 224 7.44 8.49 -6.27
CA SER A 224 7.52 8.14 -7.69
C SER A 224 8.55 7.05 -7.89
N ILE A 225 8.34 6.21 -8.89
CA ILE A 225 9.31 5.20 -9.28
C ILE A 225 10.48 5.89 -9.98
N GLU A 226 11.70 5.55 -9.56
CA GLU A 226 12.93 6.06 -10.16
C GLU A 226 12.97 5.71 -11.65
N ASP A 227 13.36 6.67 -12.48
CA ASP A 227 13.39 6.57 -13.95
C ASP A 227 12.04 6.19 -14.62
N TYR A 228 10.93 6.29 -13.89
CA TYR A 228 9.58 6.01 -14.40
C TYR A 228 8.57 7.06 -13.93
N ARG A 229 8.92 8.34 -14.13
CA ARG A 229 8.16 9.49 -13.64
C ARG A 229 7.15 10.00 -14.65
N CYS A 230 6.01 10.45 -14.12
CA CYS A 230 4.96 11.13 -14.90
C CYS A 230 5.36 12.59 -15.08
N GLU A 231 5.38 13.07 -16.32
CA GLU A 231 5.66 14.47 -16.66
C GLU A 231 4.38 15.24 -17.00
N THR A 232 3.45 14.58 -17.70
CA THR A 232 2.12 15.07 -18.05
C THR A 232 1.11 13.93 -18.00
N LEU A 233 -0.15 14.23 -17.67
CA LEU A 233 -1.24 13.26 -17.78
C LEU A 233 -1.62 13.07 -19.28
N PRO A 234 -2.04 11.86 -19.69
CA PRO A 234 -2.61 11.63 -21.02
C PRO A 234 -3.87 12.46 -21.26
#